data_AF-A0A1Y4UW23-F1
#
_entry.id   AF-A0A1Y4UW23-F1
#
_cell.length_a   1.000
_cell.length_b   1.000
_cell.length_c   1.000
_cell.angle_alpha   90.00
_cell.angle_beta   90.00
_cell.angle_gamma   90.00
#
_symmetry.space_group_name_H-M   'P 1'
#
loop_
_entity.id
_entity.type
_entity.pdbx_description
1 polymer ?
#
loop_
_entity_poly.entity_id
_entity_poly.type
_entity_poly.pdbx_seq_one_letter_code
_entity_poly.pdbx_strand_id
1 'polypeptide(L)'
;IPPLASGLRKLRIPTGRATDTGNGNSDLETILIRQISYQITDTLQSAFPEATWEFAEPLRLSHLLDGDAIRLSTRNTGNHNFAEVSMDEYGNLHLQMLTVSALKRRGDKSASPDTPKVDPASWYSLIGKPFLVEMIGNLQAKGHQKLFIGEQGDVYILNGKDPEVKGKLEHFPPKAYWPALLQVFADDELEAAETENAVEITWA
;
A
#
# COMPACT_ATOMS: atom_id res chain seq x y z
N ILE A 1 0.27 -19.91 73.82
CA ILE A 1 0.23 -20.40 72.41
C ILE A 1 -1.25 -20.44 72.03
N PRO A 2 -1.69 -19.81 70.93
CA PRO A 2 -2.27 -18.45 70.90
C PRO A 2 -3.82 -18.41 70.72
N PRO A 3 -4.44 -17.21 70.63
CA PRO A 3 -5.87 -16.96 70.82
C PRO A 3 -6.74 -17.10 69.56
N LEU A 4 -8.06 -17.27 69.76
CA LEU A 4 -9.08 -17.23 68.72
C LEU A 4 -9.18 -15.82 68.09
N ALA A 5 -9.09 -15.81 66.76
CA ALA A 5 -9.29 -14.74 65.80
C ALA A 5 -10.43 -13.75 66.15
N SER A 6 -10.19 -12.43 66.09
CA SER A 6 -10.42 -11.57 64.90
C SER A 6 -11.83 -11.76 64.32
N GLY A 7 -12.79 -10.84 64.49
CA GLY A 7 -12.76 -9.45 64.05
C GLY A 7 -13.16 -9.37 62.56
N LEU A 8 -14.09 -8.44 62.18
CA LEU A 8 -14.57 -8.04 60.84
C LEU A 8 -16.00 -8.58 60.49
N ARG A 9 -17.00 -7.84 59.95
CA ARG A 9 -17.11 -6.48 59.38
C ARG A 9 -18.53 -5.94 59.53
N LYS A 10 -18.67 -4.63 59.72
CA LYS A 10 -19.91 -3.88 59.47
C LYS A 10 -20.23 -3.91 57.97
N LEU A 11 -21.48 -4.20 57.63
CA LEU A 11 -22.07 -4.01 56.32
C LEU A 11 -21.96 -2.53 55.93
N ARG A 12 -21.05 -2.22 55.01
CA ARG A 12 -21.01 -0.94 54.30
C ARG A 12 -21.74 -1.16 52.98
N ILE A 13 -22.94 -0.62 52.89
CA ILE A 13 -23.66 -0.43 51.62
C ILE A 13 -22.85 0.60 50.83
N PRO A 14 -22.34 0.30 49.62
CA PRO A 14 -21.88 1.35 48.73
C PRO A 14 -23.09 1.99 48.07
N THR A 15 -23.34 3.22 48.51
CA THR A 15 -24.00 4.30 47.79
C THR A 15 -23.52 4.38 46.34
N GLY A 16 -24.46 4.65 45.44
CA GLY A 16 -24.16 5.36 44.19
C GLY A 16 -23.85 4.44 43.02
N ARG A 17 -24.88 4.20 42.22
CA ARG A 17 -24.77 3.85 40.80
C ARG A 17 -23.90 4.91 40.14
N ALA A 18 -22.61 4.62 39.95
CA ALA A 18 -21.83 5.33 38.97
C ALA A 18 -22.48 4.99 37.62
N THR A 19 -23.11 5.98 37.01
CA THR A 19 -23.40 5.93 35.58
C THR A 19 -22.06 5.82 34.89
N ASP A 20 -21.67 4.59 34.56
CA ASP A 20 -20.62 4.29 33.61
C ASP A 20 -21.13 4.73 32.24
N THR A 21 -21.03 6.03 31.97
CA THR A 21 -21.23 6.61 30.64
C THR A 21 -19.89 6.71 29.90
N GLY A 22 -18.90 5.91 30.30
CA GLY A 22 -17.53 5.94 29.76
C GLY A 22 -17.28 4.97 28.61
N ASN A 23 -17.97 3.82 28.57
CA ASN A 23 -17.68 2.75 27.60
C ASN A 23 -18.67 2.65 26.43
N GLY A 24 -19.80 3.35 26.50
CA GLY A 24 -20.86 3.24 25.48
C GLY A 24 -20.42 3.75 24.10
N ASN A 25 -19.59 4.80 24.05
CA ASN A 25 -19.10 5.33 22.77
C ASN A 25 -18.06 4.42 22.12
N SER A 26 -17.14 3.82 22.90
CA SER A 26 -16.14 2.88 22.38
C SER A 26 -16.75 1.56 21.92
N ASP A 27 -17.79 1.08 22.63
CA ASP A 27 -18.51 -0.13 22.22
C ASP A 27 -19.29 0.10 20.93
N LEU A 28 -19.97 1.24 20.80
CA LEU A 28 -20.69 1.62 19.58
C LEU A 28 -19.74 1.84 18.40
N GLU A 29 -18.62 2.53 18.61
CA GLU A 29 -17.56 2.69 17.62
C GLU A 29 -17.02 1.33 17.15
N THR A 30 -16.77 0.40 18.08
CA THR A 30 -16.31 -0.95 17.75
C THR A 30 -17.34 -1.70 16.89
N ILE A 31 -18.63 -1.59 17.21
CA ILE A 31 -19.71 -2.21 16.44
C ILE A 31 -19.79 -1.58 15.05
N LEU A 32 -19.69 -0.25 14.95
CA LEU A 32 -19.71 0.47 13.67
C LEU A 32 -18.53 0.07 12.78
N ILE A 33 -17.31 0.03 13.33
CA ILE A 33 -16.12 -0.43 12.61
C ILE A 33 -16.34 -1.85 12.08
N ARG A 34 -16.85 -2.76 12.92
CA ARG A 34 -17.15 -4.13 12.49
C ARG A 34 -18.17 -4.16 11.35
N GLN A 35 -19.24 -3.37 11.45
CA GLN A 35 -20.28 -3.31 10.43
C GLN A 35 -19.73 -2.76 9.09
N ILE A 36 -18.92 -1.71 9.15
CA ILE A 36 -18.22 -1.15 7.97
C ILE A 36 -17.32 -2.22 7.35
N SER A 37 -16.53 -2.93 8.17
CA SER A 37 -15.66 -4.00 7.69
C SER A 37 -16.41 -5.13 6.98
N TYR A 38 -17.57 -5.54 7.50
CA TYR A 38 -18.40 -6.54 6.82
C TYR A 38 -18.94 -6.04 5.48
N GLN A 39 -19.41 -4.79 5.41
CA GLN A 39 -19.88 -4.21 4.15
C GLN A 39 -18.77 -4.09 3.10
N ILE A 40 -17.58 -3.65 3.51
CA ILE A 40 -16.41 -3.62 2.62
C ILE A 40 -16.08 -5.02 2.10
N THR A 41 -16.11 -6.02 2.99
CA THR A 41 -15.79 -7.41 2.63
C THR A 41 -16.82 -7.98 1.66
N ASP A 42 -18.12 -7.80 1.93
CA ASP A 42 -19.21 -8.25 1.06
C ASP A 42 -19.13 -7.59 -0.32
N THR A 43 -18.89 -6.28 -0.34
CA THR A 43 -18.74 -5.51 -1.58
C THR A 43 -17.55 -6.01 -2.41
N LEU A 44 -16.37 -6.17 -1.80
CA LEU A 44 -15.19 -6.68 -2.48
C LEU A 44 -15.38 -8.12 -2.97
N GLN A 45 -15.93 -9.00 -2.14
CA GLN A 45 -16.08 -10.42 -2.47
C GLN A 45 -17.20 -10.69 -3.47
N SER A 46 -18.19 -9.79 -3.59
CA SER A 46 -19.19 -9.86 -4.66
C SER A 46 -18.56 -9.76 -6.05
N ALA A 47 -17.48 -8.98 -6.19
CA ALA A 47 -16.74 -8.79 -7.44
C ALA A 47 -15.52 -9.72 -7.54
N PHE A 48 -14.87 -10.03 -6.42
CA PHE A 48 -13.63 -10.78 -6.32
C PHE A 48 -13.72 -11.79 -5.15
N PRO A 49 -14.19 -13.02 -5.38
CA PRO A 49 -14.56 -13.96 -4.31
C PRO A 49 -13.46 -14.25 -3.27
N GLU A 50 -12.18 -14.17 -3.66
CA GLU A 50 -11.03 -14.42 -2.79
C GLU A 50 -10.36 -13.13 -2.28
N ALA A 51 -11.00 -11.97 -2.46
CA ALA A 51 -10.45 -10.68 -2.06
C ALA A 51 -10.23 -10.59 -0.55
N THR A 52 -9.06 -10.06 -0.20
CA THR A 52 -8.69 -9.68 1.17
C THR A 52 -8.23 -8.22 1.18
N TRP A 53 -8.35 -7.56 2.32
CA TRP A 53 -8.06 -6.14 2.44
C TRP A 53 -7.61 -5.76 3.85
N GLU A 54 -6.87 -4.66 3.95
CA GLU A 54 -6.46 -4.04 5.22
C GLU A 54 -6.53 -2.51 5.08
N PHE A 55 -6.84 -1.79 6.17
CA PHE A 55 -6.73 -0.34 6.16
C PHE A 55 -5.25 0.06 6.00
N ALA A 56 -4.95 0.96 5.07
CA ALA A 56 -3.57 1.40 4.83
C ALA A 56 -3.02 2.24 6.01
N GLU A 57 -3.92 2.93 6.71
CA GLU A 57 -3.65 3.65 7.95
C GLU A 57 -4.71 3.29 9.00
N PRO A 58 -4.45 3.46 10.31
CA PRO A 58 -5.44 3.19 11.35
C PRO A 58 -6.74 3.98 11.11
N LEU A 59 -7.86 3.26 10.96
CA LEU A 59 -9.18 3.85 10.76
C LEU A 59 -9.52 4.82 11.89
N ARG A 60 -9.85 6.06 11.52
CA ARG A 60 -10.47 7.06 12.39
C ARG A 60 -11.91 7.26 11.93
N LEU A 61 -12.89 6.81 12.71
CA LEU A 61 -14.30 6.88 12.31
C LEU A 61 -14.77 8.29 11.99
N SER A 62 -14.26 9.31 12.71
CA SER A 62 -14.63 10.71 12.47
C SER A 62 -14.39 11.12 11.02
N HIS A 63 -13.24 10.76 10.45
CA HIS A 63 -12.90 11.08 9.06
C HIS A 63 -13.89 10.45 8.06
N LEU A 64 -14.23 9.19 8.27
CA LEU A 64 -15.19 8.51 7.38
C LEU A 64 -16.58 9.14 7.47
N LEU A 65 -17.02 9.51 8.68
CA LEU A 65 -18.32 10.13 8.93
C LEU A 65 -18.40 11.56 8.40
N ASP A 66 -17.28 12.27 8.35
CA ASP A 66 -17.16 13.59 7.70
C ASP A 66 -17.11 13.48 6.16
N GLY A 67 -17.11 12.25 5.62
CA GLY A 67 -17.14 11.95 4.19
C GLY A 67 -15.75 11.81 3.55
N ASP A 68 -14.67 11.84 4.35
CA ASP A 68 -13.32 11.64 3.84
C ASP A 68 -13.16 10.21 3.29
N ALA A 69 -12.41 10.10 2.20
CA ALA A 69 -12.04 8.82 1.63
C ALA A 69 -10.89 8.18 2.43
N ILE A 70 -11.10 6.92 2.84
CA ILE A 70 -10.12 6.12 3.57
C ILE A 70 -9.54 5.07 2.62
N ARG A 71 -8.21 4.99 2.61
CA ARG A 71 -7.46 4.07 1.76
C ARG A 71 -7.41 2.66 2.34
N LEU A 72 -7.75 1.67 1.51
CA LEU A 72 -7.59 0.25 1.76
C LEU A 72 -6.50 -0.31 0.86
N SER A 73 -5.64 -1.18 1.39
CA SER A 73 -4.76 -2.04 0.60
C SER A 73 -5.50 -3.34 0.31
N THR A 74 -5.61 -3.72 -0.96
CA THR A 74 -6.39 -4.88 -1.40
C THR A 74 -5.51 -5.95 -2.03
N ARG A 75 -5.85 -7.21 -1.81
CA ARG A 75 -5.17 -8.40 -2.36
C ARG A 75 -6.20 -9.32 -3.01
N ASN A 76 -5.77 -10.07 -4.02
CA ASN A 76 -6.62 -10.95 -4.84
C ASN A 76 -7.77 -10.19 -5.57
N THR A 77 -7.54 -8.92 -5.90
CA THR A 77 -8.51 -8.03 -6.57
C THR A 77 -8.10 -7.71 -8.02
N GLY A 78 -7.51 -8.70 -8.71
CA GLY A 78 -6.98 -8.54 -10.06
C GLY A 78 -5.84 -7.51 -10.13
N ASN A 79 -6.02 -6.46 -10.92
CA ASN A 79 -5.03 -5.40 -11.13
C ASN A 79 -5.21 -4.20 -10.18
N HIS A 80 -6.13 -4.30 -9.21
CA HIS A 80 -6.35 -3.26 -8.22
C HIS A 80 -5.57 -3.60 -6.95
N ASN A 81 -4.71 -2.67 -6.51
CA ASN A 81 -3.89 -2.85 -5.29
C ASN A 81 -4.44 -2.04 -4.11
N PHE A 82 -5.32 -1.08 -4.39
CA PHE A 82 -5.95 -0.25 -3.39
C PHE A 82 -7.45 -0.12 -3.67
N ALA A 83 -8.18 0.29 -2.66
CA ALA A 83 -9.53 0.84 -2.80
C ALA A 83 -9.65 2.07 -1.89
N GLU A 84 -10.56 2.96 -2.23
CA GLU A 84 -11.00 4.02 -1.33
C GLU A 84 -12.42 3.73 -0.87
N VAL A 85 -12.65 3.88 0.43
CA VAL A 85 -13.97 3.80 1.04
C VAL A 85 -14.34 5.18 1.58
N SER A 86 -15.50 5.69 1.19
CA SER A 86 -16.07 6.93 1.73
C SER A 86 -17.53 6.70 2.11
N MET A 87 -18.08 7.60 2.93
CA MET A 87 -19.48 7.58 3.31
C MET A 87 -20.17 8.83 2.77
N ASP A 88 -21.35 8.68 2.19
CA ASP A 88 -22.16 9.83 1.78
C ASP A 88 -22.98 10.42 2.94
N GLU A 89 -23.60 11.57 2.70
CA GLU A 89 -24.44 12.28 3.69
C GLU A 89 -25.65 11.47 4.19
N TYR A 90 -26.01 10.39 3.49
CA TYR A 90 -27.11 9.49 3.84
C TYR A 90 -26.62 8.24 4.58
N GLY A 91 -25.31 8.10 4.79
CA GLY A 91 -24.69 6.97 5.49
C GLY A 91 -24.41 5.76 4.61
N ASN A 92 -24.49 5.87 3.27
CA ASN A 92 -24.12 4.77 2.39
C ASN A 92 -22.61 4.74 2.19
N LEU A 93 -22.04 3.54 2.23
CA LEU A 93 -20.63 3.32 1.91
C LEU A 93 -20.44 3.23 0.40
N HIS A 94 -19.52 4.03 -0.10
CA HIS A 94 -19.05 3.98 -1.49
C HIS A 94 -17.66 3.36 -1.50
N LEU A 95 -17.51 2.28 -2.25
CA LEU A 95 -16.24 1.62 -2.43
C LEU A 95 -15.75 1.81 -3.87
N GLN A 96 -14.62 2.47 -4.02
CA GLN A 96 -14.00 2.71 -5.31
C GLN A 96 -12.70 1.92 -5.41
N MET A 97 -12.63 0.96 -6.33
CA MET A 97 -11.39 0.26 -6.62
C MET A 97 -10.38 1.21 -7.27
N LEU A 98 -9.15 1.15 -6.78
CA LEU A 98 -8.04 1.95 -7.27
C LEU A 98 -6.95 1.03 -7.79
N THR A 99 -6.68 1.16 -9.08
CA THR A 99 -5.39 0.77 -9.62
C THR A 99 -4.49 1.97 -9.53
N VAL A 100 -3.36 1.85 -8.85
CA VAL A 100 -2.31 2.87 -8.93
C VAL A 100 -1.97 3.01 -10.41
N SER A 101 -2.30 4.16 -10.95
CA SER A 101 -2.08 4.56 -12.34
C SER A 101 -1.40 5.92 -12.24
N ALA A 102 -0.24 6.11 -12.88
CA ALA A 102 0.47 7.37 -12.82
C ALA A 102 -0.47 8.51 -13.26
N LEU A 103 -0.81 9.42 -12.35
CA LEU A 103 -1.67 10.58 -12.64
C LEU A 103 -0.98 11.46 -13.70
N LYS A 104 -1.42 11.39 -14.96
CA LYS A 104 -1.00 12.34 -16.00
C LYS A 104 -1.56 13.72 -15.68
N ARG A 105 -0.68 14.64 -15.31
CA ARG A 105 -0.97 16.06 -15.12
C ARG A 105 -1.37 16.67 -16.47
N ARG A 106 -2.56 17.27 -16.54
CA ARG A 106 -3.16 17.87 -17.74
C ARG A 106 -2.34 19.09 -18.18
N GLY A 107 -1.71 19.00 -19.35
CA GLY A 107 -1.00 20.08 -20.04
C GLY A 107 -1.18 19.92 -21.55
N ASP A 108 -1.49 21.02 -22.21
CA ASP A 108 -2.17 21.16 -23.50
C ASP A 108 -1.52 20.54 -24.77
N LYS A 109 -2.42 20.21 -25.71
CA LYS A 109 -2.32 20.14 -27.19
C LYS A 109 -1.58 18.97 -27.89
N SER A 110 -2.43 18.20 -28.59
CA SER A 110 -2.35 17.84 -30.02
C SER A 110 -2.29 16.33 -30.34
N ALA A 111 -3.44 15.86 -30.84
CA ALA A 111 -3.68 14.85 -31.88
C ALA A 111 -3.24 13.37 -31.71
N SER A 112 -4.30 12.54 -31.73
CA SER A 112 -4.40 11.15 -32.21
C SER A 112 -4.14 9.97 -31.26
N PRO A 113 -4.89 8.85 -31.43
CA PRO A 113 -5.13 7.86 -30.39
C PRO A 113 -4.17 6.67 -30.55
N ASP A 114 -3.25 6.48 -29.62
CA ASP A 114 -2.62 5.17 -29.44
C ASP A 114 -1.81 5.17 -28.14
N THR A 115 -2.08 4.18 -27.28
CA THR A 115 -1.34 3.72 -26.08
C THR A 115 -0.66 4.78 -25.17
N PRO A 116 -0.85 4.75 -23.83
CA PRO A 116 -0.11 5.66 -22.95
C PRO A 116 1.40 5.37 -23.05
N LYS A 117 2.09 6.14 -23.91
CA LYS A 117 3.54 6.26 -23.98
C LYS A 117 4.02 6.79 -22.63
N VAL A 118 4.45 5.89 -21.76
CA VAL A 118 5.31 6.26 -20.62
C VAL A 118 6.65 6.56 -21.24
N ASP A 119 7.04 7.83 -21.25
CA ASP A 119 8.35 8.25 -21.72
C ASP A 119 9.42 7.75 -20.73
N PRO A 120 10.38 6.92 -21.15
CA PRO A 120 11.35 6.30 -20.24
C PRO A 120 12.23 7.29 -19.51
N ALA A 121 12.59 8.40 -20.17
CA ALA A 121 13.40 9.46 -19.57
C ALA A 121 12.65 10.17 -18.45
N SER A 122 11.38 10.52 -18.69
CA SER A 122 10.50 11.12 -17.69
C SER A 122 10.25 10.19 -16.51
N TRP A 123 10.02 8.90 -16.77
CA TRP A 123 9.86 7.90 -15.72
C TRP A 123 11.14 7.75 -14.87
N TYR A 124 12.30 7.66 -15.52
CA TYR A 124 13.57 7.53 -14.80
C TYR A 124 13.83 8.75 -13.92
N SER A 125 13.67 9.97 -14.45
CA SER A 125 13.93 11.17 -13.66
C SER A 125 13.03 11.30 -12.43
N LEU A 126 11.74 10.91 -12.53
CA LEU A 126 10.75 11.12 -11.47
C LEU A 126 10.64 9.95 -10.48
N ILE A 127 10.79 8.72 -10.96
CA ILE A 127 10.49 7.50 -10.19
C ILE A 127 11.74 6.63 -10.12
N GLY A 128 12.33 6.30 -11.27
CA GLY A 128 13.41 5.31 -11.37
C GLY A 128 14.67 5.74 -10.62
N LYS A 129 15.18 6.94 -10.88
CA LYS A 129 16.43 7.49 -10.36
C LYS A 129 16.46 7.58 -8.82
N PRO A 130 15.51 8.25 -8.14
CA PRO A 130 15.55 8.33 -6.67
C PRO A 130 15.49 6.94 -6.03
N PHE A 131 14.67 6.04 -6.55
CA PHE A 131 14.58 4.66 -6.06
C PHE A 131 15.88 3.88 -6.28
N LEU A 132 16.44 3.93 -7.50
CA LEU A 132 17.64 3.20 -7.87
C LEU A 132 18.87 3.71 -7.10
N VAL A 133 19.00 5.02 -6.90
CA VAL A 133 20.09 5.60 -6.10
C VAL A 133 20.06 5.08 -4.66
N GLU A 134 18.88 5.07 -4.02
CA GLU A 134 18.74 4.53 -2.66
C GLU A 134 19.02 3.02 -2.61
N MET A 135 18.42 2.27 -3.53
CA MET A 135 18.54 0.81 -3.59
C MET A 135 19.97 0.37 -3.89
N ILE A 136 20.62 0.96 -4.89
CA ILE A 136 22.01 0.69 -5.26
C ILE A 136 22.93 1.02 -4.09
N GLY A 137 22.75 2.17 -3.43
CA GLY A 137 23.56 2.52 -2.25
C GLY A 137 23.46 1.48 -1.13
N ASN A 138 22.25 1.00 -0.83
CA ASN A 138 22.03 -0.06 0.17
C ASN A 138 22.62 -1.42 -0.25
N LEU A 139 22.52 -1.76 -1.54
CA LEU A 139 23.03 -3.01 -2.09
C LEU A 139 24.57 -3.02 -2.19
N GLN A 140 25.17 -1.91 -2.61
CA GLN A 140 26.61 -1.71 -2.67
C GLN A 140 27.24 -1.80 -1.28
N ALA A 141 26.62 -1.19 -0.26
CA ALA A 141 27.06 -1.32 1.13
C ALA A 141 27.03 -2.77 1.65
N LYS A 142 26.22 -3.63 1.03
CA LYS A 142 26.12 -5.07 1.32
C LYS A 142 27.01 -5.94 0.42
N GLY A 143 27.80 -5.34 -0.47
CA GLY A 143 28.72 -6.03 -1.37
C GLY A 143 28.10 -6.55 -2.65
N HIS A 144 26.88 -6.14 -2.99
CA HIS A 144 26.27 -6.45 -4.29
C HIS A 144 26.73 -5.45 -5.35
N GLN A 145 26.85 -5.92 -6.59
CA GLN A 145 27.30 -5.12 -7.74
C GLN A 145 26.24 -5.04 -8.84
N LYS A 146 25.11 -5.73 -8.65
CA LYS A 146 24.03 -5.73 -9.63
C LYS A 146 22.68 -6.04 -9.03
N LEU A 147 21.64 -5.61 -9.74
CA LEU A 147 20.24 -5.94 -9.50
C LEU A 147 19.52 -6.21 -10.81
N PHE A 148 18.33 -6.78 -10.70
CA PHE A 148 17.45 -7.06 -11.82
C PHE A 148 16.10 -6.41 -11.57
N ILE A 149 15.51 -5.85 -12.62
CA ILE A 149 14.16 -5.32 -12.63
C ILE A 149 13.33 -6.17 -13.59
N GLY A 150 12.41 -6.97 -13.05
CA GLY A 150 11.50 -7.78 -13.86
C GLY A 150 10.51 -6.93 -14.64
N GLU A 151 9.84 -7.54 -15.63
CA GLU A 151 8.83 -6.85 -16.46
C GLU A 151 7.72 -6.15 -15.66
N GLN A 152 7.37 -6.67 -14.49
CA GLN A 152 6.34 -6.10 -13.61
C GLN A 152 6.87 -5.00 -12.68
N GLY A 153 8.14 -4.62 -12.83
CA GLY A 153 8.84 -3.66 -11.97
C GLY A 153 9.38 -4.26 -10.68
N ASP A 154 9.26 -5.58 -10.46
CA ASP A 154 9.82 -6.23 -9.27
C ASP A 154 11.35 -6.16 -9.31
N VAL A 155 11.94 -5.60 -8.26
CA VAL A 155 13.39 -5.42 -8.14
C VAL A 155 13.94 -6.51 -7.25
N TYR A 156 14.85 -7.32 -7.80
CA TYR A 156 15.43 -8.46 -7.10
C TYR A 156 16.93 -8.58 -7.34
N ILE A 157 17.60 -9.29 -6.44
CA ILE A 157 19.00 -9.70 -6.60
C ILE A 157 19.07 -11.23 -6.67
N LEU A 158 20.12 -11.76 -7.29
CA LEU A 158 20.38 -13.20 -7.29
C LEU A 158 21.40 -13.51 -6.20
N ASN A 159 20.97 -14.24 -5.16
CA ASN A 159 21.88 -14.74 -4.13
C ASN A 159 22.16 -16.23 -4.42
N GLY A 160 23.14 -16.48 -5.30
CA GLY A 160 23.36 -17.81 -5.86
C GLY A 160 22.40 -18.12 -7.00
N LYS A 161 21.40 -19.00 -6.77
CA LYS A 161 20.36 -19.36 -7.75
C LYS A 161 18.97 -18.81 -7.41
N ASP A 162 18.75 -18.35 -6.18
CA ASP A 162 17.45 -17.90 -5.72
C ASP A 162 17.29 -16.38 -5.90
N PRO A 163 16.20 -15.93 -6.55
CA PRO A 163 15.87 -14.51 -6.64
C PRO A 163 15.31 -14.00 -5.31
N GLU A 164 15.90 -12.94 -4.77
CA GLU A 164 15.43 -12.27 -3.57
C GLU A 164 14.87 -10.89 -3.94
N VAL A 165 13.54 -10.74 -3.84
CA VAL A 165 12.85 -9.46 -4.10
C VAL A 165 13.18 -8.45 -3.01
N LYS A 166 13.73 -7.31 -3.41
CA LYS A 166 14.14 -6.20 -2.52
C LYS A 166 13.18 -5.01 -2.58
N GLY A 167 12.39 -4.91 -3.64
CA GLY A 167 11.42 -3.84 -3.79
C GLY A 167 10.64 -3.95 -5.09
N LYS A 168 9.87 -2.91 -5.38
CA LYS A 168 9.08 -2.82 -6.60
C LYS A 168 9.07 -1.39 -7.12
N LEU A 169 9.31 -1.24 -8.41
CA LEU A 169 9.26 0.00 -9.16
C LEU A 169 7.85 0.18 -9.75
N GLU A 170 7.15 1.19 -9.25
CA GLU A 170 5.83 1.54 -9.77
C GLU A 170 5.95 2.09 -11.20
N HIS A 171 5.01 1.68 -12.06
CA HIS A 171 4.93 2.13 -13.46
C HIS A 171 6.18 1.85 -14.30
N PHE A 172 6.90 0.77 -14.03
CA PHE A 172 8.07 0.38 -14.81
C PHE A 172 7.75 0.32 -16.32
N PRO A 173 8.56 0.94 -17.20
CA PRO A 173 8.29 0.97 -18.63
C PRO A 173 8.20 -0.44 -19.23
N PRO A 174 7.19 -0.72 -20.08
CA PRO A 174 7.07 -2.04 -20.68
C PRO A 174 8.23 -2.31 -21.64
N LYS A 175 8.49 -3.59 -21.90
CA LYS A 175 9.64 -4.08 -22.69
C LYS A 175 9.90 -3.34 -24.01
N ALA A 176 8.84 -2.88 -24.69
CA ALA A 176 8.95 -2.07 -25.91
C ALA A 176 9.79 -0.78 -25.74
N TYR A 177 9.93 -0.27 -24.52
CA TYR A 177 10.69 0.94 -24.21
C TYR A 177 12.03 0.67 -23.54
N TRP A 178 12.39 -0.58 -23.27
CA TRP A 178 13.67 -0.90 -22.64
C TRP A 178 14.87 -0.39 -23.42
N PRO A 179 14.93 -0.47 -24.78
CA PRO A 179 16.05 0.10 -25.52
C PRO A 179 16.27 1.60 -25.27
N ALA A 180 15.18 2.36 -25.08
CA ALA A 180 15.25 3.78 -24.73
C ALA A 180 15.60 3.99 -23.25
N LEU A 181 15.12 3.11 -22.36
CA LEU A 181 15.45 3.15 -20.94
C LEU A 181 16.94 2.84 -20.70
N LEU A 182 17.53 1.90 -21.45
CA LEU A 182 18.96 1.60 -21.39
C LEU A 182 19.81 2.82 -21.77
N GLN A 183 19.39 3.61 -22.77
CA GLN A 183 20.08 4.87 -23.08
C GLN A 183 19.98 5.88 -21.94
N VAL A 184 18.80 6.00 -21.32
CA VAL A 184 18.59 6.89 -20.17
C VAL A 184 19.46 6.48 -18.97
N PHE A 185 19.63 5.18 -18.72
CA PHE A 185 20.56 4.68 -17.71
C PHE A 185 22.03 5.00 -18.06
N ALA A 186 22.42 4.78 -19.32
CA ALA A 186 23.76 5.10 -19.79
C ALA A 186 24.10 6.60 -19.69
N ASP A 187 23.13 7.47 -19.99
CA ASP A 187 23.24 8.93 -19.82
C ASP A 187 23.48 9.33 -18.35
N ASP A 188 23.09 8.48 -17.39
CA ASP A 188 23.26 8.67 -15.95
C ASP A 188 24.42 7.84 -15.36
N GLU A 189 25.33 7.35 -16.23
CA GLU A 189 26.50 6.53 -15.88
C GLU A 189 26.16 5.17 -15.23
N LEU A 190 24.94 4.66 -15.43
CA LEU A 190 24.54 3.32 -15.00
C LEU A 190 24.70 2.31 -16.16
N GLU A 191 25.42 1.22 -15.90
CA GLU A 191 25.53 0.12 -16.86
C GLU A 191 24.28 -0.75 -16.77
N ALA A 192 23.46 -0.74 -17.83
CA ALA A 192 22.25 -1.54 -17.89
C ALA A 192 22.18 -2.41 -19.15
N ALA A 193 21.60 -3.59 -19.03
CA ALA A 193 21.40 -4.53 -20.12
C ALA A 193 19.99 -5.14 -20.08
N GLU A 194 19.38 -5.28 -21.26
CA GLU A 194 18.14 -6.04 -21.43
C GLU A 194 18.43 -7.56 -21.41
N THR A 195 17.66 -8.29 -20.63
CA THR A 195 17.61 -9.76 -20.64
C THR A 195 16.24 -10.23 -21.13
N GLU A 196 16.01 -11.55 -21.18
CA GLU A 196 14.75 -12.10 -21.71
C GLU A 196 13.51 -11.55 -20.99
N ASN A 197 13.55 -11.41 -19.67
CA ASN A 197 12.40 -11.01 -18.84
C ASN A 197 12.73 -9.96 -17.77
N ALA A 198 13.91 -9.33 -17.85
CA ALA A 198 14.33 -8.33 -16.87
C ALA A 198 15.35 -7.34 -17.46
N VAL A 199 15.48 -6.18 -16.85
CA VAL A 199 16.61 -5.27 -17.06
C VAL A 199 17.63 -5.50 -15.94
N GLU A 200 18.84 -5.91 -16.31
CA GLU A 200 19.99 -6.02 -15.42
C GLU A 200 20.64 -4.65 -15.31
N ILE A 201 20.86 -4.18 -14.08
CA ILE A 201 21.63 -2.96 -13.80
C ILE A 201 22.85 -3.36 -12.99
N THR A 202 24.01 -2.95 -13.45
CA THR A 202 25.32 -3.19 -12.85
C THR A 202 25.97 -1.86 -12.52
N TRP A 203 26.72 -1.83 -11.43
CA TRP A 203 27.51 -0.68 -11.01
C TRP A 203 28.89 -1.14 -10.55
N ALA A 204 29.88 -0.26 -10.71
CA ALA A 204 31.28 -0.49 -10.34
C ALA A 204 31.59 -0.05 -8.90
#